data_AF-A0A948IYL4-F1
#
_entry.id   AF-A0A948IYL4-F1
#
_cell.length_a   1.000
_cell.length_b   1.000
_cell.length_c   1.000
_cell.angle_alpha   90.00
_cell.angle_beta   90.00
_cell.angle_gamma   90.00
#
_symmetry.space_group_name_H-M   'P 1'
#
loop_
_entity.id
_entity.type
_entity.pdbx_description
1 polymer ?
#
loop_
_entity_poly.entity_id
_entity_poly.type
_entity_poly.pdbx_seq_one_letter_code
_entity_poly.pdbx_strand_id
1 'polypeptide(L)'
;MKPARCSVCGMLARDEPGPQKGEWLTFADYEPADAAALSHPQGLEYFCASHLSEALELKHLTAENAITQMRAKIQTKKDATPSHTNAYPASGLKRLINWLRS
;
A
#
# COMPACT_ATOMS: atom_id res chain seq x y z
N MET A 1 10.39 6.52 20.65
CA MET A 1 10.41 6.95 19.23
C MET A 1 9.71 5.88 18.40
N LYS A 2 8.58 6.21 17.76
CA LYS A 2 7.87 5.25 16.89
C LYS A 2 8.62 5.18 15.55
N PRO A 3 8.91 4.00 14.99
CA PRO A 3 9.60 3.92 13.72
C PRO A 3 8.73 4.49 12.59
N ALA A 4 9.35 5.16 11.62
CA ALA A 4 8.69 5.61 10.39
C ALA A 4 8.16 4.39 9.62
N ARG A 5 6.87 4.12 9.80
CA ARG A 5 6.15 2.98 9.25
C ARG A 5 4.97 3.52 8.46
N CYS A 6 4.84 3.09 7.22
CA CYS A 6 3.73 3.49 6.37
C CYS A 6 2.39 3.11 7.01
N SER A 7 1.54 4.10 7.25
CA SER A 7 0.25 3.90 7.93
C SER A 7 -0.78 3.13 7.09
N VAL A 8 -0.48 2.94 5.81
CA VAL A 8 -1.32 2.19 4.86
C VAL A 8 -0.88 0.72 4.73
N CYS A 9 0.37 0.47 4.33
CA CYS A 9 0.87 -0.89 4.04
C CYS A 9 1.77 -1.48 5.13
N GLY A 10 2.17 -0.71 6.13
CA GLY A 10 3.02 -1.17 7.22
C GLY A 10 4.51 -1.31 6.90
N MET A 11 4.95 -0.94 5.69
CA MET A 11 6.36 -0.93 5.29
C MET A 11 7.15 0.08 6.13
N LEU A 12 8.34 -0.32 6.62
CA LEU A 12 9.23 0.59 7.33
C LEU A 12 10.04 1.42 6.33
N ALA A 13 10.34 2.68 6.66
CA ALA A 13 11.12 3.58 5.82
C ALA A 13 12.49 3.00 5.40
N ARG A 14 13.13 2.26 6.32
CA ARG A 14 14.42 1.59 6.08
C ARG A 14 14.34 0.46 5.06
N ASP A 15 13.15 -0.13 4.88
CA ASP A 15 12.91 -1.27 3.99
C ASP A 15 12.33 -0.81 2.63
N GLU A 16 12.15 0.51 2.43
CA GLU A 16 11.64 1.05 1.16
C GLU A 16 12.66 0.85 0.01
N PRO A 17 12.23 0.24 -1.11
CA PRO A 17 13.09 0.01 -2.25
C PRO A 17 13.37 1.32 -3.02
N GLY A 18 14.60 1.44 -3.54
CA GLY A 18 14.99 2.56 -4.39
C GLY A 18 15.40 3.84 -3.65
N PRO A 19 15.74 4.89 -4.40
CA PRO A 19 16.25 6.15 -3.85
C PRO A 19 15.16 7.07 -3.29
N GLN A 20 13.92 6.92 -3.76
CA GLN A 20 12.78 7.70 -3.26
C GLN A 20 12.33 7.12 -1.92
N LYS A 21 12.17 7.99 -0.93
CA LYS A 21 11.69 7.65 0.40
C LYS A 21 10.34 8.28 0.64
N GLY A 22 9.60 7.67 1.54
CA GLY A 22 8.37 8.23 2.08
C GLY A 22 8.59 9.52 2.87
N GLU A 23 7.48 10.11 3.30
CA GLU A 23 7.46 11.38 4.02
C GLU A 23 6.43 11.35 5.15
N TRP A 24 6.67 12.19 6.16
CA TRP A 24 5.70 12.48 7.21
C TRP A 24 4.74 13.56 6.73
N LEU A 25 3.45 13.28 6.79
CA LEU A 25 2.41 14.23 6.38
C LEU A 25 1.55 14.64 7.57
N THR A 26 1.27 15.93 7.64
CA THR A 26 0.25 16.50 8.52
C THR A 26 -1.10 16.51 7.80
N PHE A 27 -2.15 16.15 8.53
CA PHE A 27 -3.56 16.14 8.11
C PHE A 27 -4.34 17.28 8.78
N ALA A 28 -5.63 17.37 8.46
CA ALA A 28 -6.50 18.44 8.97
C ALA A 28 -6.65 18.42 10.50
N ASP A 29 -6.50 17.26 11.15
CA ASP A 29 -6.53 17.08 12.60
C ASP A 29 -5.13 17.13 13.23
N TYR A 30 -4.16 17.76 12.56
CA TYR A 30 -2.81 17.88 13.10
C TYR A 30 -2.79 18.75 14.36
N GLU A 31 -2.47 18.12 15.49
CA GLU A 31 -2.15 18.80 16.73
C GLU A 31 -0.70 18.49 17.12
N PRO A 32 0.17 19.50 17.24
CA PRO A 32 1.53 19.29 17.70
C PRO A 32 1.47 18.71 19.11
N ALA A 33 2.25 17.65 19.35
CA ALA A 33 2.36 17.10 20.69
C ALA A 33 2.91 18.17 21.63
N ASP A 34 2.22 18.39 22.75
CA ASP A 34 2.75 19.20 23.83
C ASP A 34 4.10 18.60 24.26
N ALA A 35 5.13 19.43 24.47
CA ALA A 35 6.48 18.96 24.74
C ALA A 35 6.56 18.10 26.04
N ALA A 36 5.55 18.21 26.91
CA ALA A 36 5.36 17.40 28.10
C ALA A 36 4.73 16.02 27.83
N ALA A 37 4.07 15.83 26.68
CA ALA A 37 3.39 14.59 26.33
C ALA A 37 4.30 13.67 25.50
N LEU A 38 4.56 12.47 25.99
CA LEU A 38 5.28 11.41 25.25
C LEU A 38 4.43 10.77 24.13
N SER A 39 3.33 11.41 23.74
CA SER A 39 2.42 10.93 22.70
C SER A 39 2.89 11.34 21.31
N HIS A 40 2.50 10.54 20.32
CA HIS A 40 2.64 10.93 18.92
C HIS A 40 1.75 12.16 18.65
N PRO A 41 2.23 13.18 17.93
CA PRO A 41 1.36 14.27 17.46
C PRO A 41 0.17 13.70 16.70
N GLN A 42 -1.05 14.11 17.07
CA GLN A 42 -2.25 13.73 16.34
C GLN A 42 -2.17 14.27 14.90
N GLY A 43 -2.75 13.56 13.94
CA GLY A 43 -2.79 14.00 12.55
C GLY A 43 -1.43 14.02 11.82
N LEU A 44 -0.36 13.47 12.42
CA LEU A 44 0.95 13.29 11.77
C LEU A 44 1.18 11.81 11.47
N GLU A 45 1.34 11.45 10.20
CA GLU A 45 1.47 10.04 9.81
C GLU A 45 2.53 9.88 8.71
N TYR A 46 3.21 8.73 8.68
CA TYR A 46 4.23 8.43 7.67
C TYR A 46 3.64 7.62 6.52
N PHE A 47 4.01 7.95 5.28
CA PHE A 47 3.63 7.20 4.08
C PHE A 47 4.85 6.89 3.24
N CYS A 48 5.01 5.64 2.81
CA CYS A 48 6.07 5.26 1.88
C CYS A 48 5.88 5.94 0.51
N ALA A 49 6.94 6.00 -0.29
CA ALA A 49 6.94 6.68 -1.59
C ALA A 49 5.77 6.25 -2.50
N SER A 50 5.42 4.96 -2.49
CA SER A 50 4.32 4.41 -3.31
C SER A 50 2.92 4.92 -2.92
N HIS A 51 2.71 5.31 -1.66
CA HIS A 51 1.40 5.79 -1.16
C HIS A 51 1.39 7.29 -0.89
N LEU A 52 2.53 7.97 -1.03
CA LEU A 52 2.68 9.38 -0.70
C LEU A 52 1.80 10.29 -1.57
N SER A 53 1.76 10.04 -2.88
CA SER A 53 0.96 10.86 -3.81
C SER A 53 -0.53 10.84 -3.47
N GLU A 54 -1.08 9.67 -3.14
CA GLU A 54 -2.49 9.54 -2.78
C GLU A 54 -2.78 10.13 -1.39
N ALA A 55 -1.85 10.02 -0.45
CA ALA A 55 -1.98 10.65 0.86
C ALA A 55 -2.01 12.19 0.77
N LEU A 56 -1.25 12.78 -0.17
CA LEU A 56 -1.27 14.22 -0.42
C LEU A 56 -2.64 14.73 -0.88
N GLU A 57 -3.34 13.97 -1.73
CA GLU A 57 -4.69 14.34 -2.19
C GLU A 57 -5.72 14.35 -1.06
N LEU A 58 -5.48 13.55 -0.02
CA LEU A 58 -6.38 13.38 1.13
C LEU A 58 -5.98 14.21 2.36
N LYS A 59 -4.97 15.10 2.25
CA LYS A 59 -4.49 15.94 3.37
C LYS A 59 -5.57 16.80 4.02
N HIS A 60 -6.62 17.12 3.28
CA HIS A 60 -7.76 17.91 3.76
C HIS A 60 -8.69 17.13 4.70
N LEU A 61 -8.54 15.81 4.79
CA LEU A 61 -9.27 14.95 5.72
C LEU A 61 -8.49 14.78 7.03
N THR A 62 -9.12 14.14 8.02
CA THR A 62 -8.40 13.64 9.20
C THR A 62 -7.52 12.45 8.82
N ALA A 63 -6.44 12.22 9.55
CA ALA A 63 -5.52 11.11 9.30
C ALA A 63 -6.24 9.75 9.28
N GLU A 64 -7.13 9.51 10.23
CA GLU A 64 -7.93 8.27 10.30
C GLU A 64 -8.79 8.06 9.04
N ASN A 65 -9.49 9.11 8.60
CA ASN A 65 -10.35 9.06 7.42
C ASN A 65 -9.55 8.85 6.14
N ALA A 66 -8.43 9.57 5.99
CA ALA A 66 -7.54 9.41 4.84
C ALA A 66 -7.00 7.98 4.74
N ILE A 67 -6.48 7.43 5.86
CA ILE A 67 -5.94 6.06 5.91
C ILE A 67 -7.04 5.04 5.59
N THR A 68 -8.25 5.22 6.12
CA THR A 68 -9.39 4.32 5.88
C THR A 68 -9.75 4.28 4.39
N GLN A 69 -9.85 5.45 3.73
CA GLN A 69 -10.14 5.52 2.30
C GLN A 69 -9.03 4.88 1.44
N MET A 70 -7.76 5.13 1.77
CA MET A 70 -6.63 4.52 1.06
C MET A 70 -6.63 3.00 1.18
N ARG A 71 -6.87 2.47 2.39
CA ARG A 71 -6.94 1.02 2.63
C ARG A 71 -8.10 0.37 1.86
N ALA A 72 -9.26 1.02 1.82
CA ALA A 72 -10.40 0.53 1.04
C ALA A 72 -10.07 0.41 -0.45
N LYS A 73 -9.41 1.42 -1.04
CA LYS A 73 -8.97 1.41 -2.45
C LYS A 73 -7.93 0.32 -2.77
N ILE A 74 -7.09 -0.04 -1.81
CA ILE A 74 -6.10 -1.11 -2.00
C ILE A 74 -6.77 -2.49 -1.98
N GLN A 75 -7.81 -2.68 -1.16
CA GLN A 75 -8.58 -3.93 -1.13
C GLN A 75 -9.31 -4.12 -2.46
N THR A 76 -9.98 -3.09 -2.97
CA THR A 76 -10.66 -3.16 -4.29
C THR A 76 -9.68 -3.46 -5.44
N LYS A 77 -8.42 -3.01 -5.35
CA LYS A 77 -7.37 -3.33 -6.34
C LYS A 77 -6.90 -4.79 -6.24
N LYS A 78 -6.85 -5.36 -5.03
CA LYS A 78 -6.53 -6.79 -4.84
C LYS A 78 -7.63 -7.69 -5.39
N ASP A 79 -8.88 -7.32 -5.17
CA ASP A 79 -10.04 -8.08 -5.63
C ASP A 79 -10.28 -7.93 -7.15
N ALA A 80 -9.81 -6.83 -7.75
CA ALA A 80 -9.85 -6.61 -9.20
C ALA A 80 -8.70 -7.26 -9.97
N THR A 81 -7.82 -8.03 -9.32
CA THR A 81 -6.87 -8.89 -10.04
C THR A 81 -7.60 -10.17 -10.40
N PRO A 82 -7.96 -10.43 -11.67
CA PRO A 82 -8.49 -11.72 -12.05
C PRO A 82 -7.44 -12.77 -11.71
N SER A 83 -7.80 -13.64 -10.77
CA SER A 83 -7.11 -14.89 -10.47
C SER A 83 -6.95 -15.64 -11.78
N HIS A 84 -5.79 -15.51 -12.42
CA HIS A 84 -5.46 -16.29 -13.60
C HIS A 84 -5.37 -17.74 -13.12
N THR A 85 -6.45 -18.47 -13.38
CA THR A 85 -6.63 -19.88 -13.10
C THR A 85 -5.41 -20.65 -13.59
N ASN A 86 -4.67 -21.24 -12.66
CA ASN A 86 -3.89 -22.44 -12.98
C ASN A 86 -4.65 -23.65 -12.44
N ALA A 87 -5.86 -23.82 -12.97
CA ALA A 87 -6.52 -25.11 -12.97
C ALA A 87 -5.94 -25.88 -14.17
N TYR A 88 -4.95 -26.74 -13.92
CA TYR A 88 -4.62 -27.81 -14.85
C TYR A 88 -5.70 -28.89 -14.71
N PRO A 89 -6.59 -29.11 -15.69
CA PRO A 89 -7.24 -30.40 -15.81
C PRO A 89 -6.25 -31.38 -16.44
N ALA A 90 -5.95 -32.45 -15.70
CA ALA A 90 -5.33 -33.65 -16.23
C ALA A 90 -6.23 -34.27 -17.31
N SER A 91 -6.05 -33.90 -18.58
CA SER A 91 -6.53 -34.65 -19.75
C SER A 91 -6.07 -33.98 -21.05
N GLY A 92 -4.97 -34.47 -21.63
CA GLY A 92 -4.49 -33.90 -22.91
C GLY A 92 -3.31 -34.60 -23.57
N LEU A 93 -3.05 -35.87 -23.28
CA LEU A 93 -1.97 -36.66 -23.90
C LEU A 93 -2.28 -37.07 -25.36
N LYS A 94 -2.79 -36.15 -26.20
CA LYS A 94 -3.20 -36.44 -27.60
C LYS A 94 -2.90 -35.35 -28.64
N ARG A 95 -1.94 -34.45 -28.40
CA ARG A 95 -1.53 -33.47 -29.42
C ARG A 95 -0.01 -33.35 -29.61
N LEU A 96 0.67 -34.50 -29.68
CA LEU A 96 2.11 -34.58 -29.93
C LEU A 96 2.50 -35.51 -31.10
N ILE A 97 1.58 -35.83 -32.02
CA ILE A 97 1.85 -36.78 -33.13
C ILE A 97 1.82 -36.15 -34.54
N ASN A 98 1.42 -34.90 -34.75
CA ASN A 98 1.19 -34.40 -36.12
C ASN A 98 2.20 -33.38 -36.69
N TRP A 99 3.47 -33.43 -36.29
CA TRP A 99 4.51 -32.49 -36.77
C TRP A 99 5.76 -33.13 -37.41
N LEU A 100 5.70 -34.40 -37.81
CA LEU A 100 6.84 -35.12 -38.45
C LEU A 100 6.50 -35.77 -39.80
N ARG A 101 5.61 -35.15 -40.59
CA ARG A 101 5.40 -35.55 -42.00
C ARG A 101 4.99 -34.36 -42.85
N SER A 102 5.96 -33.59 -43.30
CA SER A 102 5.97 -32.87 -44.58
C SER A 102 7.42 -32.70 -45.02
#